data_AF-A0A7U3WAV4-F1
#
_entry.id   AF-A0A7U3WAV4-F1
#
_cell.length_a   1.000
_cell.length_b   1.000
_cell.length_c   1.000
_cell.angle_alpha   90.00
_cell.angle_beta   90.00
_cell.angle_gamma   90.00
#
_symmetry.space_group_name_H-M   'P 1'
#
loop_
_entity.id
_entity.type
_entity.pdbx_description
1 polymer ?
#
loop_
_entity_poly.entity_id
_entity_poly.type
_entity_poly.pdbx_seq_one_letter_code
_entity_poly.pdbx_strand_id
1 'polypeptide(L)'
;MNMESDDIAVERPVLATVVVAAVATVAYLGVQLALDGAVAPAETASFVLIFTLVYVAGSRYLRERTDGSDDGAAGDDTAGDTVE
;
A
#
# COMPACT_ATOMS: atom_id res chain seq x y z
N MET A 1 19.91 5.41 1.38
CA MET A 1 19.12 5.81 2.56
C MET A 1 17.67 5.93 2.11
N ASN A 2 16.90 4.83 2.22
CA ASN A 2 15.49 4.72 1.78
C ASN A 2 14.69 3.81 2.73
N MET A 3 15.14 3.60 3.97
CA MET A 3 14.62 2.54 4.84
C MET A 3 13.36 2.96 5.61
N GLU A 4 13.24 4.22 6.06
CA GLU A 4 12.12 4.65 6.92
C GLU A 4 10.75 4.77 6.22
N SER A 5 10.70 4.99 4.90
CA SER A 5 9.41 5.12 4.20
C SER A 5 8.70 3.77 4.00
N ASP A 6 9.46 2.68 3.90
CA ASP A 6 8.94 1.33 3.74
C ASP A 6 8.37 0.80 5.08
N ASP A 7 9.04 1.12 6.18
CA ASP A 7 8.65 0.73 7.55
C ASP A 7 7.30 1.35 7.97
N ILE A 8 7.06 2.63 7.63
CA ILE A 8 5.78 3.30 7.94
C ILE A 8 4.58 2.64 7.24
N ALA A 9 4.77 2.16 6.01
CA ALA A 9 3.70 1.49 5.26
C ALA A 9 3.35 0.13 5.86
N VAL A 10 4.32 -0.52 6.52
CA VAL A 10 4.18 -1.83 7.18
C VAL A 10 3.61 -1.69 8.59
N GLU A 11 4.07 -0.70 9.36
CA GLU A 11 3.75 -0.54 10.79
C GLU A 11 2.47 0.27 11.04
N ARG A 12 2.11 1.19 10.12
CA ARG A 12 0.85 1.98 10.19
C ARG A 12 0.16 2.07 8.82
N PRO A 13 -0.46 0.98 8.33
CA PRO A 13 -1.09 0.92 7.01
C PRO A 13 -2.19 1.98 6.80
N VAL A 14 -2.91 2.34 7.87
CA VAL A 14 -3.92 3.42 7.83
C VAL A 14 -3.27 4.78 7.59
N LEU A 15 -2.15 5.06 8.25
CA LEU A 15 -1.46 6.34 8.14
C LEU A 15 -0.85 6.53 6.73
N ALA A 16 -0.26 5.47 6.17
CA ALA A 16 0.22 5.46 4.79
C ALA A 16 -0.91 5.73 3.79
N THR A 17 -2.06 5.06 3.95
CA THR A 17 -3.23 5.27 3.10
C THR A 17 -3.72 6.72 3.16
N VAL A 18 -3.79 7.31 4.36
CA VAL A 18 -4.20 8.71 4.55
C VAL A 18 -3.25 9.67 3.84
N VAL A 19 -1.93 9.47 3.98
CA VAL A 19 -0.93 10.32 3.33
C VAL A 19 -1.05 10.24 1.81
N VAL A 20 -1.14 9.03 1.26
CA VAL A 20 -1.25 8.84 -0.20
C VAL A 20 -2.56 9.43 -0.72
N ALA A 21 -3.68 9.23 -0.02
CA ALA A 21 -4.97 9.82 -0.38
C ALA A 21 -4.93 11.36 -0.35
N ALA A 22 -4.27 11.96 0.65
CA ALA A 22 -4.10 13.40 0.72
C ALA A 22 -3.31 13.95 -0.48
N VAL A 23 -2.19 13.31 -0.83
CA VAL A 23 -1.36 13.71 -1.98
C VAL A 23 -2.15 13.59 -3.29
N ALA A 24 -2.86 12.46 -3.48
CA ALA A 24 -3.68 12.24 -4.66
C ALA A 24 -4.80 13.28 -4.79
N THR A 25 -5.45 13.62 -3.67
CA THR A 25 -6.50 14.64 -3.64
C THR A 25 -5.95 16.00 -4.06
N VAL A 26 -4.81 16.42 -3.52
CA VAL A 26 -4.18 17.70 -3.89
C VAL A 26 -3.80 17.73 -5.37
N ALA A 27 -3.24 16.65 -5.89
CA ALA A 27 -2.91 16.53 -7.30
C ALA A 27 -4.16 16.67 -8.19
N TYR A 28 -5.24 15.99 -7.83
CA TYR A 28 -6.49 16.01 -8.60
C TYR A 28 -7.20 17.37 -8.55
N LEU A 29 -7.16 18.06 -7.41
CA LEU A 29 -7.62 19.45 -7.31
C LEU A 29 -6.81 20.38 -8.23
N GLY A 30 -5.48 20.20 -8.30
CA GLY A 30 -4.64 20.94 -9.22
C GLY A 30 -5.02 20.73 -10.69
N VAL A 31 -5.38 19.50 -11.06
CA VAL A 31 -5.85 19.18 -12.42
C VAL A 31 -7.19 19.86 -12.74
N GLN A 32 -8.17 19.78 -11.84
CA GLN A 32 -9.46 20.47 -12.01
C GLN A 32 -9.28 21.99 -12.17
N LEU A 33 -8.42 22.60 -11.36
CA LEU A 33 -8.13 24.03 -11.48
C LEU A 33 -7.42 24.38 -12.79
N ALA A 34 -6.56 23.50 -13.31
CA ALA A 34 -5.83 23.74 -14.55
C ALA A 34 -6.71 23.58 -15.81
N LEU A 35 -7.67 22.64 -15.79
CA LEU A 35 -8.49 22.30 -16.96
C LEU A 35 -9.86 22.97 -16.96
N ASP A 36 -10.54 23.00 -15.82
CA ASP A 36 -11.91 23.50 -15.67
C ASP A 36 -11.99 24.85 -14.94
N GLY A 37 -10.91 25.27 -14.27
CA GLY A 37 -10.86 26.52 -13.51
C GLY A 37 -11.70 26.53 -12.23
N ALA A 38 -12.36 25.41 -11.89
CA ALA A 38 -13.21 25.24 -10.72
C ALA A 38 -13.10 23.82 -10.17
N VAL A 39 -13.48 23.65 -8.90
CA VAL A 39 -13.48 22.36 -8.22
C VAL A 39 -14.91 21.83 -8.10
N ALA A 40 -15.15 20.60 -8.54
CA ALA A 40 -16.38 19.85 -8.35
C ALA A 40 -16.27 18.95 -7.09
N PRO A 41 -17.00 19.25 -6.00
CA PRO A 41 -16.87 18.51 -4.74
C PRO A 41 -17.29 17.04 -4.86
N ALA A 42 -18.38 16.78 -5.59
CA ALA A 42 -18.91 15.42 -5.79
C ALA A 42 -17.96 14.55 -6.62
N GLU A 43 -17.34 15.13 -7.65
CA GLU A 43 -16.36 14.43 -8.48
C GLU A 43 -15.08 14.13 -7.69
N THR A 44 -14.57 15.12 -6.95
CA THR A 44 -13.42 14.95 -6.05
C THR A 44 -13.68 13.86 -5.01
N ALA A 45 -14.84 13.86 -4.36
CA ALA A 45 -15.20 12.81 -3.40
C ALA A 45 -15.21 11.43 -4.05
N SER A 46 -15.74 11.32 -5.26
CA SER A 46 -15.78 10.07 -6.02
C SER A 46 -14.38 9.58 -6.40
N PHE A 47 -13.52 10.49 -6.88
CA PHE A 47 -12.13 10.20 -7.20
C PHE A 47 -11.38 9.65 -5.99
N VAL A 48 -11.46 10.35 -4.86
CA VAL A 48 -10.77 9.95 -3.63
C VAL A 48 -11.25 8.59 -3.17
N LEU A 49 -12.56 8.35 -3.18
CA LEU A 49 -13.15 7.07 -2.76
C LEU A 49 -12.66 5.92 -3.65
N ILE A 50 -12.74 6.06 -4.97
CA ILE A 50 -12.28 5.04 -5.93
C ILE A 50 -10.77 4.81 -5.79
N PHE A 51 -9.99 5.89 -5.71
CA PHE A 51 -8.55 5.82 -5.56
C PHE A 51 -8.15 5.07 -4.28
N THR A 52 -8.78 5.38 -3.15
CA THR A 52 -8.52 4.71 -1.88
C THR A 52 -8.85 3.21 -1.96
N LEU A 53 -9.99 2.85 -2.58
CA LEU A 53 -10.36 1.44 -2.76
C LEU A 53 -9.32 0.69 -3.59
N VAL A 54 -8.88 1.26 -4.72
CA VAL A 54 -7.87 0.65 -5.59
C VAL A 54 -6.52 0.53 -4.89
N TYR A 55 -6.10 1.57 -4.17
CA TYR A 55 -4.83 1.57 -3.43
C TYR A 55 -4.81 0.48 -2.34
N VAL A 56 -5.87 0.40 -1.53
CA VAL A 56 -5.97 -0.60 -0.46
C VAL A 56 -6.07 -2.01 -1.04
N ALA A 57 -6.89 -2.22 -2.08
CA ALA A 57 -7.02 -3.51 -2.73
C ALA A 57 -5.71 -3.97 -3.38
N GLY A 58 -4.99 -3.06 -4.06
CA GLY A 58 -3.69 -3.34 -4.65
C GLY A 58 -2.62 -3.65 -3.61
N SER A 59 -2.56 -2.87 -2.52
CA SER A 59 -1.64 -3.11 -1.42
C SER A 59 -1.89 -4.47 -0.77
N ARG A 60 -3.15 -4.82 -0.50
CA ARG A 60 -3.52 -6.13 0.03
C ARG A 60 -3.12 -7.26 -0.93
N TYR A 61 -3.48 -7.14 -2.21
CA TYR A 61 -3.20 -8.17 -3.21
C TYR A 61 -1.71 -8.45 -3.37
N LEU A 62 -0.87 -7.41 -3.34
CA LEU A 62 0.58 -7.55 -3.42
C LEU A 62 1.15 -8.17 -2.15
N ARG A 63 0.62 -7.80 -0.96
CA ARG A 63 1.00 -8.40 0.33
C ARG A 63 0.73 -9.91 0.33
N GLU A 64 -0.48 -10.31 -0.07
CA GLU A 64 -0.92 -11.71 -0.11
C GLU A 64 -0.09 -12.56 -1.09
N ARG A 65 0.45 -11.95 -2.15
CA ARG A 65 1.38 -12.63 -3.07
C ARG A 65 2.79 -12.78 -2.52
N THR A 66 3.29 -11.78 -1.78
CA THR A 66 4.64 -11.83 -1.20
C THR A 66 4.70 -12.83 -0.04
N ASP A 67 3.68 -12.86 0.81
CA ASP A 67 3.61 -13.79 1.95
C ASP A 67 3.42 -15.26 1.49
N GLY A 68 2.77 -15.48 0.34
CA GLY A 68 2.64 -16.82 -0.27
C GLY A 68 3.89 -17.34 -0.98
N SER A 69 4.99 -16.57 -1.01
CA SER A 69 6.29 -17.00 -1.57
C SER A 69 7.28 -17.52 -0.52
N ASP A 70 6.91 -17.58 0.76
CA ASP A 70 7.78 -18.05 1.85
C ASP A 70 7.46 -19.47 2.36
N ASP A 71 6.57 -20.21 1.70
CA ASP A 71 6.36 -21.65 1.95
C ASP A 71 7.28 -22.48 1.02
N GLY A 72 8.58 -22.56 1.31
CA GLY A 72 9.47 -23.31 0.41
C GLY A 72 10.95 -23.52 0.75
N ALA A 73 11.45 -23.14 1.91
CA ALA A 73 12.74 -23.63 2.40
C ALA A 73 12.54 -24.33 3.74
N ALA A 74 12.23 -25.61 3.63
CA ALA A 74 12.16 -26.55 4.72
C ALA A 74 13.32 -26.33 5.71
N GLY A 75 12.96 -26.05 6.97
CA GLY A 75 13.83 -26.33 8.09
C GLY A 75 14.11 -27.82 8.10
N ASP A 76 15.21 -28.23 7.47
CA ASP A 76 15.90 -29.48 7.78
C ASP A 76 16.83 -29.21 8.97
N ASP A 77 16.24 -28.86 10.11
CA ASP A 77 16.91 -28.98 11.41
C ASP A 77 16.92 -30.47 11.80
N THR A 78 17.71 -31.27 11.09
CA THR A 78 18.14 -32.57 11.61
C THR A 78 19.26 -32.32 12.60
N ALA A 79 18.89 -31.86 13.80
CA ALA A 79 19.72 -31.95 15.00
C ALA A 79 20.06 -33.43 15.23
N GLY A 80 21.35 -33.75 15.29
CA GLY A 80 21.82 -35.12 15.45
C GLY A 80 21.44 -35.74 16.79
N ASP A 81 21.25 -37.06 16.79
CA ASP A 81 21.60 -37.94 17.91
C ASP A 81 21.52 -39.42 17.48
N THR A 82 22.49 -40.21 17.96
CA THR A 82 22.63 -41.69 17.99
C THR A 82 22.62 -42.46 16.65
N VAL A 83 23.58 -43.34 16.34
CA VAL A 83 23.89 -44.63 17.00
C VAL A 83 25.37 -45.02 16.84
N GLU A 84 25.87 -45.69 17.89
CA GLU A 84 27.17 -46.36 18.15
C GLU A 84 28.10 -46.74 16.99
#